data_AF-U7DBK1-F1
#
_entry.id   AF-U7DBK1-F1
#
_cell.length_a   1.000
_cell.length_b   1.000
_cell.length_c   1.000
_cell.angle_alpha   90.00
_cell.angle_beta   90.00
_cell.angle_gamma   90.00
#
_symmetry.space_group_name_H-M   'P 1'
#
loop_
_entity.id
_entity.type
_entity.pdbx_description
1 polymer ?
#
loop_
_entity_poly.entity_id
_entity_poly.type
_entity_poly.pdbx_seq_one_letter_code
_entity_poly.pdbx_strand_id
1 'polypeptide(L)'
;MKCNRHEEEGFLYVLGDLTESERVAYEEHMEECVFCARETAEYKRFFSLVRSDGGLETTVDPRRDAQIRRAIIAMRDRRYRWSLPLSFLIKKGTVAMCIVGVGFLSGLFVAGNVVMPNHGAPGGSPLVLEDSLPSDSLRDFHEGDGRSIRPVGVQQQR
;
A
#
# COMPACT_ATOMS: atom_id res chain seq x y z
N MET A 1 -15.52 0.43 -6.43
CA MET A 1 -15.10 -0.15 -5.13
C MET A 1 -13.65 -0.61 -5.24
N LYS A 2 -12.82 -0.42 -4.21
CA LYS A 2 -11.39 -0.77 -4.26
C LYS A 2 -11.21 -2.24 -3.85
N CYS A 3 -11.13 -3.16 -4.81
CA CYS A 3 -10.93 -4.61 -4.56
C CYS A 3 -9.56 -4.96 -3.97
N ASN A 4 -8.53 -4.13 -4.15
CA ASN A 4 -7.15 -4.44 -3.71
C ASN A 4 -7.00 -4.74 -2.20
N ARG A 5 -7.95 -4.36 -1.35
CA ARG A 5 -7.89 -4.67 0.07
C ARG A 5 -8.27 -6.13 0.38
N HIS A 6 -9.05 -6.78 -0.50
CA HIS A 6 -9.76 -8.01 -0.19
C HIS A 6 -9.13 -9.28 -0.80
N GLU A 7 -8.05 -9.16 -1.59
CA GLU A 7 -7.28 -10.32 -2.09
C GLU A 7 -6.64 -11.12 -0.93
N GLU A 8 -5.99 -10.44 0.02
CA GLU A 8 -5.40 -11.11 1.19
C GLU A 8 -6.47 -11.68 2.15
N GLU A 9 -7.63 -11.01 2.24
CA GLU A 9 -8.71 -11.41 3.13
C GLU A 9 -9.42 -12.69 2.65
N GLY A 10 -9.48 -12.94 1.33
CA GLY A 10 -10.08 -14.16 0.76
C GLY A 10 -9.35 -15.43 1.17
N PHE A 11 -8.02 -15.39 1.23
CA PHE A 11 -7.23 -16.52 1.72
C PHE A 11 -7.50 -16.78 3.20
N LEU A 12 -7.50 -15.74 4.03
CA LEU A 12 -7.78 -15.84 5.47
C LEU A 12 -9.21 -16.32 5.75
N TYR A 13 -10.18 -15.91 4.93
CA TYR A 13 -11.57 -16.36 5.01
C TYR A 13 -11.67 -17.88 4.82
N VAL A 14 -11.00 -18.44 3.79
CA VAL A 14 -11.02 -19.88 3.52
C VAL A 14 -10.31 -20.70 4.61
N LEU A 15 -9.27 -20.13 5.23
CA LEU A 15 -8.59 -20.74 6.37
C LEU A 15 -9.36 -20.64 7.70
N GLY A 16 -10.39 -19.78 7.77
CA GLY A 16 -11.15 -19.52 9.00
C GLY A 16 -10.38 -18.66 10.01
N ASP A 17 -9.48 -17.80 9.53
CA ASP A 17 -8.58 -16.97 10.34
C ASP A 17 -9.02 -15.52 10.50
N LEU A 18 -10.10 -15.13 9.84
CA LEU A 18 -10.74 -13.84 10.04
C LEU A 18 -11.47 -13.80 11.38
N THR A 19 -11.46 -12.63 12.02
CA THR A 19 -12.35 -12.35 13.14
C THR A 19 -13.81 -12.31 12.66
N GLU A 20 -14.77 -12.47 13.57
CA GLU A 20 -16.20 -12.45 13.24
C GLU A 20 -16.61 -11.17 12.48
N SER A 21 -16.12 -10.01 12.92
CA SER A 21 -16.40 -8.73 12.26
C SER A 21 -15.78 -8.63 10.87
N GLU A 22 -14.57 -9.15 10.68
CA GLU A 22 -13.91 -9.16 9.37
C GLU A 22 -14.60 -10.14 8.42
N ARG A 23 -15.06 -11.28 8.94
CA ARG A 23 -15.83 -12.27 8.18
C ARG A 23 -17.12 -11.67 7.63
N VAL A 24 -17.92 -11.02 8.48
CA VAL A 24 -19.20 -10.40 8.05
C VAL A 24 -18.95 -9.33 7.01
N ALA A 25 -17.96 -8.45 7.21
CA ALA A 25 -17.61 -7.42 6.23
C ALA A 25 -17.13 -8.01 4.89
N TYR A 26 -16.39 -9.13 4.93
CA TYR A 26 -15.95 -9.82 3.73
C TYR A 26 -17.11 -10.52 3.00
N GLU A 27 -18.06 -11.09 3.73
CA GLU A 27 -19.27 -11.69 3.16
C GLU A 27 -20.16 -10.66 2.48
N GLU A 28 -20.41 -9.52 3.13
CA GLU A 28 -21.13 -8.40 2.53
C GLU A 28 -20.42 -7.91 1.25
N HIS A 29 -19.09 -7.83 1.24
CA HIS A 29 -18.32 -7.49 0.05
C HIS A 29 -18.49 -8.52 -1.09
N MET A 30 -18.55 -9.81 -0.77
CA MET A 30 -18.75 -10.87 -1.78
C MET A 30 -20.13 -10.81 -2.45
N GLU A 31 -21.15 -10.27 -1.77
CA GLU A 31 -22.48 -10.05 -2.37
C GLU A 31 -22.44 -9.00 -3.47
N GLU A 32 -21.56 -8.00 -3.33
CA GLU A 32 -21.41 -6.89 -4.28
C GLU A 32 -20.30 -7.13 -5.33
N CYS A 33 -19.32 -7.99 -5.01
CA CYS A 33 -18.13 -8.21 -5.83
C CYS A 33 -18.01 -9.66 -6.36
N VAL A 34 -18.44 -9.84 -7.61
CA VAL A 34 -18.35 -11.13 -8.33
C VAL A 34 -16.91 -11.65 -8.45
N PHE A 35 -15.93 -10.76 -8.56
CA PHE A 35 -14.51 -11.14 -8.68
C PHE A 35 -14.01 -11.84 -7.41
N CYS A 36 -14.19 -11.20 -6.24
CA CYS A 36 -13.77 -11.76 -4.95
C CYS A 36 -14.56 -13.02 -4.59
N ALA A 37 -15.84 -13.10 -4.95
CA ALA A 37 -16.64 -14.31 -4.79
C ALA A 37 -16.09 -15.48 -5.62
N ARG A 38 -15.70 -15.23 -6.88
CA ARG A 38 -15.10 -16.25 -7.76
C ARG A 38 -13.75 -16.72 -7.24
N GLU A 39 -12.87 -15.80 -6.87
CA GLU A 39 -11.54 -16.10 -6.33
C GLU A 39 -11.63 -16.93 -5.03
N THR A 40 -12.54 -16.55 -4.12
CA THR A 40 -12.81 -17.32 -2.90
C THR A 40 -13.27 -18.75 -3.21
N ALA A 41 -14.09 -18.93 -4.25
CA ALA A 41 -14.51 -20.26 -4.69
C ALA A 41 -13.34 -21.08 -5.25
N GLU A 42 -12.40 -20.46 -5.96
CA GLU A 42 -11.17 -21.11 -6.43
C GLU A 42 -10.27 -21.56 -5.27
N TYR A 43 -10.07 -20.73 -4.26
CA TYR A 43 -9.35 -21.12 -3.05
C TYR A 43 -10.02 -22.29 -2.34
N LYS A 44 -11.36 -22.26 -2.16
CA LYS A 44 -12.10 -23.38 -1.55
C LYS A 44 -11.90 -24.68 -2.33
N ARG A 45 -11.93 -24.64 -3.66
CA ARG A 45 -11.66 -25.81 -4.52
C ARG A 45 -10.23 -26.30 -4.36
N PHE A 46 -9.25 -25.40 -4.42
CA PHE A 46 -7.85 -25.74 -4.22
C PHE A 46 -7.63 -26.44 -2.88
N PHE A 47 -8.12 -25.86 -1.78
CA PHE A 47 -8.00 -26.47 -0.45
C PHE A 47 -8.77 -27.78 -0.31
N SER A 48 -9.91 -27.95 -1.00
CA SER A 48 -10.61 -29.24 -1.04
C SER A 48 -9.79 -30.31 -1.74
N LEU A 49 -9.10 -29.98 -2.84
CA LEU A 49 -8.22 -30.90 -3.57
C LEU A 49 -7.01 -31.30 -2.71
N VAL A 50 -6.38 -30.30 -2.10
CA VAL A 50 -5.24 -30.49 -1.18
C VAL A 50 -5.61 -31.39 0.01
N ARG A 51 -6.84 -31.26 0.54
CA ARG A 51 -7.35 -32.14 1.61
C ARG A 51 -7.74 -33.53 1.11
N SER A 52 -8.29 -33.65 -0.09
CA SER A 52 -8.77 -34.93 -0.63
C SER A 52 -7.64 -35.85 -1.11
N ASP A 53 -6.52 -35.29 -1.55
CA ASP A 53 -5.37 -36.08 -2.05
C ASP A 53 -4.60 -36.82 -0.95
N GLY A 54 -5.04 -36.75 0.32
CA GLY A 54 -4.49 -37.54 1.44
C GLY A 54 -3.04 -37.21 1.83
N GLY A 55 -2.31 -36.44 1.02
CA GLY A 55 -0.91 -36.06 1.27
C GLY A 55 -0.70 -35.11 2.45
N LEU A 56 -1.77 -34.50 2.97
CA LEU A 56 -1.75 -33.68 4.20
C LEU A 56 -2.44 -34.34 5.40
N GLU A 57 -2.63 -35.66 5.39
CA GLU A 57 -2.69 -36.44 6.63
C GLU A 57 -1.32 -36.50 7.34
N THR A 58 -0.51 -35.43 7.25
CA THR A 58 0.51 -35.23 8.27
C THR A 58 -0.25 -34.94 9.55
N THR A 59 -0.11 -35.83 10.54
CA THR A 59 -0.54 -35.66 11.92
C THR A 59 -0.26 -34.23 12.39
N VAL A 60 -1.25 -33.34 12.19
CA VAL A 60 -1.15 -31.95 12.62
C VAL A 60 -1.30 -32.01 14.13
N ASP A 61 -0.18 -31.93 14.84
CA ASP A 61 -0.19 -31.86 16.29
C ASP A 61 -0.90 -30.54 16.68
N PRO A 62 -2.12 -30.60 17.24
CA PRO A 62 -2.91 -29.40 17.53
C PRO A 62 -2.19 -28.47 18.52
N ARG A 63 -1.22 -28.98 19.30
CA ARG A 63 -0.39 -28.14 20.17
C ARG A 63 0.63 -27.32 19.38
N ARG A 64 1.26 -27.88 18.35
CA ARG A 64 2.21 -27.14 17.50
C ARG A 64 1.49 -26.06 16.70
N ASP A 65 0.32 -26.37 16.14
CA ASP A 65 -0.48 -25.40 15.41
C ASP A 65 -0.94 -24.24 16.30
N ALA A 66 -1.38 -24.53 17.52
CA ALA A 66 -1.73 -23.49 18.48
C ALA A 66 -0.52 -22.62 18.88
N GLN A 67 0.70 -23.19 18.96
CA GLN A 67 1.92 -22.42 19.19
C GLN A 67 2.30 -21.55 17.99
N ILE A 68 2.22 -22.10 16.78
CA ILE A 68 2.53 -21.37 15.53
C ILE A 68 1.54 -20.22 15.36
N ARG A 69 0.22 -20.45 15.54
CA ARG A 69 -0.80 -19.38 15.52
C ARG A 69 -0.48 -18.29 16.53
N ARG A 70 -0.18 -18.64 17.78
CA ARG A 70 0.19 -17.64 18.81
C ARG A 70 1.44 -16.85 18.45
N ALA A 71 2.45 -17.51 17.87
CA ALA A 71 3.67 -16.85 17.43
C ALA A 71 3.40 -15.87 16.28
N ILE A 72 2.59 -16.26 15.29
CA ILE A 72 2.22 -15.40 14.16
C ILE A 72 1.41 -14.19 14.64
N ILE A 73 0.40 -14.40 15.49
CA ILE A 73 -0.41 -13.32 16.05
C ILE A 73 0.47 -12.36 16.87
N ALA A 74 1.35 -12.89 17.72
CA ALA A 74 2.28 -12.07 18.51
C ALA A 74 3.24 -11.26 17.63
N MET A 75 3.72 -11.84 16.51
CA MET A 75 4.54 -11.12 15.53
C MET A 75 3.76 -10.04 14.78
N ARG A 76 2.50 -10.31 14.41
CA ARG A 76 1.60 -9.35 13.75
C ARG A 76 1.35 -8.12 14.63
N ASP A 77 1.01 -8.35 15.89
CA ASP A 77 0.76 -7.28 16.86
C ASP A 77 2.02 -6.44 17.14
N ARG A 78 3.20 -7.09 17.18
CA ARG A 78 4.47 -6.39 17.38
C ARG A 78 4.79 -5.46 16.21
N ARG A 79 4.50 -5.88 14.98
CA ARG A 79 4.70 -5.05 13.78
C ARG A 79 3.78 -3.82 13.76
N TYR A 80 2.53 -3.99 14.17
CA TYR A 80 1.55 -2.89 14.26
C TYR A 80 1.86 -1.92 15.41
N ARG A 81 2.34 -2.41 16.56
CA ARG A 81 2.70 -1.54 17.68
C ARG A 81 3.95 -0.67 17.41
N TRP A 82 4.83 -1.09 16.51
CA TRP A 82 6.07 -0.36 16.20
C TRP A 82 5.92 0.62 15.03
N SER A 83 4.93 0.47 14.16
CA SER A 83 4.67 1.44 13.08
C SER A 83 4.00 2.73 13.59
N LEU A 84 3.14 2.62 14.60
CA LEU A 84 2.38 3.76 15.15
C LEU A 84 3.25 4.88 15.75
N PRO A 85 4.24 4.63 16.64
CA PRO A 85 5.05 5.70 17.18
C PRO A 85 5.94 6.34 16.11
N LEU A 86 6.48 5.55 15.17
CA LEU A 86 7.38 6.05 14.14
C LEU A 86 6.66 7.03 13.19
N SER A 87 5.46 6.67 12.72
CA SER A 87 4.66 7.55 11.87
C SER A 87 4.22 8.82 12.59
N PHE A 88 3.97 8.77 13.90
CA PHE A 88 3.60 9.93 14.70
C PHE A 88 4.79 10.87 14.96
N LEU A 89 5.97 10.31 15.25
CA LEU A 89 7.23 11.05 15.39
C LEU A 89 7.65 11.72 14.08
N ILE A 90 7.55 11.01 12.95
CA ILE A 90 7.86 11.58 11.62
C ILE A 90 6.90 12.73 11.31
N LYS A 91 5.58 12.55 11.45
CA LYS A 91 4.59 13.60 11.15
C LYS A 91 4.79 14.86 12.01
N LYS A 92 5.07 14.72 13.31
CA LYS A 92 5.31 15.87 14.19
C LYS A 92 6.67 16.53 13.92
N GLY A 93 7.71 15.73 13.62
CA GLY A 93 9.04 16.23 13.28
C GLY A 93 9.04 17.08 12.01
N THR A 94 8.34 16.64 10.97
CA THR A 94 8.28 17.40 9.70
C THR A 94 7.62 18.76 9.86
N VAL A 95 6.50 18.83 10.60
CA VAL A 95 5.81 20.11 10.86
C VAL A 95 6.69 21.08 11.64
N ALA A 96 7.40 20.60 12.67
CA ALA A 96 8.32 21.43 13.44
C ALA A 96 9.49 21.97 12.57
N MET A 97 10.05 21.12 11.70
CA MET A 97 11.09 21.52 10.75
C MET A 97 10.61 22.58 9.76
N CYS A 98 9.39 22.46 9.24
CA CYS A 98 8.82 23.46 8.33
C CYS A 98 8.63 24.83 9.03
N ILE A 99 8.14 24.85 10.27
CA ILE A 99 7.92 26.09 11.02
C ILE A 99 9.25 26.78 11.31
N VAL A 100 10.27 26.04 11.76
CA VAL A 100 11.60 26.59 12.02
C VAL A 100 12.26 27.07 10.72
N GLY A 101 12.15 26.30 9.63
CA GLY A 101 12.71 26.67 8.33
C GLY A 101 12.10 27.94 7.75
N VAL A 102 10.76 28.07 7.76
CA VAL A 102 10.07 29.28 7.27
C VAL A 102 10.39 30.49 8.17
N GLY A 103 10.38 30.31 9.49
CA GLY A 103 10.75 31.37 10.43
C GLY A 103 12.18 31.86 10.21
N PHE A 104 13.13 30.94 10.03
CA PHE A 104 14.53 31.27 9.78
C PHE A 104 14.75 32.01 8.45
N LEU A 105 14.09 31.57 7.38
CA LEU A 105 14.14 32.24 6.07
C LEU A 105 13.52 33.65 6.13
N SER A 106 12.38 33.80 6.80
CA SER A 106 11.76 35.13 6.99
C SER A 106 12.62 36.07 7.84
N GLY A 107 13.27 35.56 8.89
CA GLY A 107 14.18 36.35 9.73
C GLY A 107 15.41 36.83 8.97
N LEU A 108 16.03 35.95 8.16
CA LEU A 108 17.15 36.32 7.29
C LEU A 108 16.76 37.34 6.23
N PHE A 109 15.57 37.21 5.64
CA PHE A 109 15.08 38.17 4.64
C PHE A 109 14.87 39.57 5.23
N VAL A 110 14.30 39.66 6.44
CA VAL A 110 14.13 40.94 7.14
C VAL A 110 15.49 41.53 7.54
N ALA A 111 16.40 40.72 8.08
CA ALA A 111 17.74 41.19 8.46
C ALA A 111 18.56 41.67 7.24
N GLY A 112 18.44 40.99 6.09
CA GLY A 112 19.12 41.38 4.85
C GLY A 112 18.58 42.67 4.24
N ASN A 113 17.28 42.95 4.35
CA ASN A 113 16.67 44.18 3.83
C ASN A 113 16.92 45.41 4.72
N VAL A 114 17.26 45.24 6.00
CA VAL A 114 17.58 46.37 6.91
C VAL A 114 19.03 46.86 6.71
N VAL A 115 19.90 46.08 6.06
CA VAL A 115 21.33 46.40 5.82
C VAL A 115 21.61 46.58 4.32
N MET A 116 20.75 47.33 3.62
CA MET A 116 21.10 47.90 2.31
C MET A 116 20.78 49.39 2.36
N PRO A 117 21.77 50.27 2.62
CA PRO A 117 21.58 51.69 2.40
C PRO A 117 21.24 51.91 0.93
N ASN A 118 20.10 52.56 0.74
CA ASN A 118 19.50 52.93 -0.54
C ASN A 118 20.46 53.85 -1.32
N HIS A 119 21.38 53.27 -2.09
CA HIS A 119 22.09 53.98 -3.14
C HIS A 119 21.22 53.94 -4.39
N GLY A 120 20.55 55.07 -4.63
CA GLY A 120 19.66 55.25 -5.77
C GLY A 120 20.33 54.89 -7.07
N ALA A 121 19.63 54.07 -7.86
CA ALA A 121 19.91 53.88 -9.28
C ALA A 121 18.68 54.37 -10.08
N PRO A 122 18.88 55.19 -11.12
CA PRO A 122 17.80 55.83 -11.88
C PRO A 122 17.23 54.88 -12.94
N GLY A 123 15.92 55.05 -13.18
CA GLY A 123 15.17 54.72 -14.40
C GLY A 123 15.73 53.65 -15.34
N GLY A 124 15.24 52.42 -15.19
CA GLY A 124 15.30 51.37 -16.21
C GLY A 124 13.90 50.87 -16.51
N SER A 125 13.48 50.98 -17.77
CA SER A 125 12.17 50.66 -18.33
C SER A 125 11.63 49.25 -17.99
N PRO A 126 10.30 49.05 -18.03
CA PRO A 126 9.70 47.73 -17.83
C PRO A 126 10.02 46.82 -19.03
N LEU A 127 10.82 45.78 -18.78
CA LEU A 127 10.95 44.67 -19.72
C LEU A 127 9.70 43.81 -19.62
N VAL A 128 8.95 43.82 -20.72
CA VAL A 128 8.01 42.79 -21.16
C VAL A 128 8.70 41.43 -21.03
N LEU A 129 8.12 40.51 -20.25
CA LEU A 129 8.53 39.10 -20.24
C LEU A 129 7.36 38.28 -20.78
N GLU A 130 7.61 37.76 -21.97
CA GLU A 130 6.77 36.90 -22.80
C GLU A 130 6.15 35.71 -22.07
N ASP A 131 4.88 35.49 -22.39
CA ASP A 131 4.18 34.22 -22.32
C ASP A 131 4.99 33.09 -22.98
N SER A 132 5.28 32.02 -22.23
CA SER A 132 5.55 30.71 -22.81
C SER A 132 5.39 29.60 -21.76
N LEU A 133 4.15 29.16 -21.61
CA LEU A 133 3.81 27.86 -21.01
C LEU A 133 4.02 26.76 -22.08
N PRO A 134 4.92 25.79 -21.89
CA PRO A 134 4.89 24.56 -22.67
C PRO A 134 3.80 23.65 -22.08
N SER A 135 2.63 23.70 -22.72
CA SER A 135 1.58 22.69 -22.57
C SER A 135 1.90 21.53 -23.52
N ASP A 136 2.88 20.69 -23.18
CA ASP A 136 3.09 19.42 -23.90
C ASP A 136 3.95 18.45 -23.07
N SER A 137 3.28 17.58 -22.32
CA SER A 137 3.74 16.21 -22.07
C SER A 137 2.51 15.34 -21.85
N LEU A 138 1.72 15.32 -22.92
CA LEU A 138 0.71 14.33 -23.22
C LEU A 138 1.40 12.96 -23.26
N ARG A 139 0.88 12.03 -22.45
CA ARG A 139 0.64 10.61 -22.77
C ARG A 139 1.61 9.99 -23.78
N ASP A 140 2.59 9.28 -23.26
CA ASP A 140 3.09 8.05 -23.89
C ASP A 140 3.86 7.28 -22.83
N PHE A 141 3.28 6.23 -22.26
CA PHE A 141 4.05 5.05 -21.84
C PHE A 141 3.14 3.84 -21.68
N HIS A 142 3.03 3.14 -22.81
CA HIS A 142 3.07 1.69 -22.97
C HIS A 142 2.20 0.81 -22.06
N GLU A 143 1.04 0.51 -22.64
CA GLU A 143 0.49 -0.84 -22.81
C GLU A 143 1.62 -1.89 -22.93
N GLY A 144 1.84 -2.61 -21.83
CA GLY A 144 2.85 -3.65 -21.70
C GLY A 144 2.23 -5.04 -21.60
N ASP A 145 2.23 -5.72 -22.74
CA ASP A 145 2.28 -7.17 -22.97
C ASP A 145 1.43 -8.10 -22.11
N GLY A 146 0.30 -8.50 -22.72
CA GLY A 146 -0.39 -9.74 -22.43
C GLY A 146 0.53 -10.95 -22.66
N ARG A 147 1.18 -11.40 -21.59
CA ARG A 147 1.80 -12.73 -21.54
C ARG A 147 0.71 -13.80 -21.54
N SER A 148 0.46 -14.33 -22.73
CA SER A 148 -0.22 -15.60 -22.98
C SER A 148 0.47 -16.73 -22.20
N ILE A 149 -0.16 -17.16 -21.11
CA ILE A 149 0.24 -18.34 -20.34
C ILE A 149 -0.13 -19.57 -21.19
N ARG A 150 0.87 -20.25 -21.76
CA ARG A 150 0.68 -21.57 -22.39
C ARG A 150 0.40 -22.60 -21.28
N PRO A 151 -0.60 -23.48 -21.42
CA PRO A 151 -0.76 -24.61 -20.52
C PRO A 151 0.41 -25.59 -20.70
N VAL A 152 1.15 -25.82 -19.62
CA VAL A 152 2.17 -26.89 -19.55
C VAL A 152 1.44 -28.22 -19.56
N GLY A 153 1.70 -29.03 -20.58
CA GLY A 153 1.13 -30.37 -20.72
C GLY A 153 1.50 -31.27 -19.55
N VAL A 154 0.49 -31.87 -18.94
CA VAL A 154 0.61 -32.93 -17.95
C VAL A 154 1.15 -34.17 -18.65
N GLN A 155 2.40 -34.55 -18.36
CA GLN A 155 2.92 -35.86 -18.70
C GLN A 155 2.27 -36.90 -17.77
N GLN A 156 1.37 -37.67 -18.35
CA GLN A 156 0.77 -38.85 -17.74
C GLN A 156 1.78 -40.00 -17.87
N GLN A 157 2.54 -40.30 -16.82
CA GLN A 157 3.28 -41.57 -16.73
C GLN A 157 2.30 -42.69 -16.37
N ARG A 158 2.29 -43.72 -17.22
CA ARG A 158 1.64 -45.02 -17.00
C ARG A 158 2.55 -45.94 -16.20
#